data_AF-A0A645DTJ5-F1
#
_entry.id   AF-A0A645DTJ5-F1
#
_cell.length_a   1.000
_cell.length_b   1.000
_cell.length_c   1.000
_cell.angle_alpha   90.00
_cell.angle_beta   90.00
_cell.angle_gamma   90.00
#
_symmetry.space_group_name_H-M   'P 1'
#
loop_
_entity.id
_entity.type
_entity.pdbx_description
1 polymer ?
#
loop_
_entity_poly.entity_id
_entity_poly.type
_entity_poly.pdbx_seq_one_letter_code
_entity_poly.pdbx_strand_id
1 'polypeptide(L)'
;MFLDFIEQRLQPAVQAAWPVDAARQTLFGHSLGGLLAVHALATRPGLFTRYAAASPSLWWNDGLTLRSVEHWIETKAAPSAPKVLVQLRAGEKERPDASADPQRAARMAQRRMNERVQELAGLLATSPAKAEVDYRELPGLDHGGVIAPALTEAVALAQRPAM
;
A
#
# COMPACT_ATOMS: atom_id res chain seq x y z
N MET A 1 -11.42 -7.49 11.97
CA MET A 1 -11.01 -8.87 12.33
C MET A 1 -9.50 -9.08 12.25
N PHE A 2 -8.81 -8.85 11.13
CA PHE A 2 -7.34 -9.06 11.07
C PHE A 2 -6.51 -7.86 11.55
N LEU A 3 -6.87 -6.62 11.18
CA LEU A 3 -6.20 -5.43 11.71
C LEU A 3 -6.35 -5.31 13.23
N ASP A 4 -7.50 -5.70 13.79
CA ASP A 4 -7.71 -5.72 15.24
C ASP A 4 -6.77 -6.73 15.91
N PHE A 5 -6.52 -7.89 15.30
CA PHE A 5 -5.52 -8.83 15.81
C PHE A 5 -4.11 -8.20 15.78
N ILE A 6 -3.75 -7.52 14.69
CA ILE A 6 -2.44 -6.87 14.59
C ILE A 6 -2.28 -5.80 15.68
N GLU A 7 -3.25 -4.90 15.81
CA GLU A 7 -3.26 -3.77 16.74
C GLU A 7 -3.34 -4.21 18.20
N GLN A 8 -4.24 -5.15 18.53
CA GLN A 8 -4.59 -5.45 19.91
C GLN A 8 -3.86 -6.67 20.48
N ARG A 9 -3.25 -7.51 19.63
CA ARG A 9 -2.60 -8.76 20.06
C ARG A 9 -1.15 -8.83 19.62
N LEU A 10 -0.88 -8.68 18.32
CA LEU A 10 0.46 -8.87 17.78
C LEU A 10 1.42 -7.75 18.22
N GLN A 11 1.06 -6.48 17.96
CA GLN A 11 1.90 -5.35 18.33
C GLN A 11 2.20 -5.30 19.84
N PRO A 12 1.22 -5.46 20.75
CA PRO A 12 1.50 -5.52 22.19
C PRO A 12 2.41 -6.67 22.60
N ALA A 13 2.24 -7.86 22.00
CA ALA A 13 3.10 -9.01 22.29
C ALA A 13 4.56 -8.77 21.86
N VAL A 14 4.77 -8.14 20.69
CA VAL A 14 6.12 -7.77 20.21
C VAL A 14 6.73 -6.69 21.12
N GLN A 15 5.96 -5.67 21.49
CA GLN A 15 6.42 -4.58 22.39
C GLN A 15 6.77 -5.07 23.79
N ALA A 16 6.10 -6.12 24.28
CA ALA A 16 6.42 -6.74 25.57
C ALA A 16 7.72 -7.55 25.54
N ALA A 17 8.08 -8.10 24.38
CA ALA A 17 9.25 -8.97 24.21
C ALA A 17 10.50 -8.21 23.74
N TRP A 18 10.36 -7.10 23.02
CA TRP A 18 11.47 -6.33 22.48
C TRP A 18 11.23 -4.82 22.54
N PRO A 19 12.28 -3.99 22.68
CA PRO A 19 12.16 -2.54 22.50
C PRO A 19 11.71 -2.22 21.06
N VAL A 20 10.56 -1.56 20.93
CA VAL A 20 9.99 -1.15 19.63
C VAL A 20 9.92 0.36 19.58
N ASP A 21 10.40 0.93 18.48
CA ASP A 21 10.22 2.36 18.19
C ASP A 21 8.84 2.59 17.57
N ALA A 22 7.92 3.16 18.36
CA ALA A 22 6.55 3.45 17.92
C ALA A 22 6.51 4.47 16.76
N ALA A 23 7.53 5.31 16.59
CA ALA A 23 7.61 6.25 15.47
C ALA A 23 8.10 5.59 14.16
N ARG A 24 8.55 4.33 14.21
CA ARG A 24 9.07 3.57 13.06
C ARG A 24 8.43 2.19 12.92
N GLN A 25 7.11 2.19 12.72
CA GLN A 25 6.36 0.97 12.43
C GLN A 25 5.92 0.96 10.96
N THR A 26 6.30 -0.10 10.24
CA THR A 26 6.04 -0.26 8.80
C THR A 26 5.12 -1.45 8.57
N LEU A 27 4.03 -1.25 7.84
CA LEU A 27 3.21 -2.34 7.31
C LEU A 27 3.56 -2.58 5.84
N PHE A 28 4.12 -3.76 5.55
CA PHE A 28 4.38 -4.21 4.20
C PHE A 28 3.35 -5.26 3.77
N GLY A 29 2.95 -5.22 2.50
CA GLY A 29 2.20 -6.32 1.91
C GLY A 29 2.25 -6.35 0.38
N HIS A 30 2.14 -7.56 -0.16
CA HIS A 30 2.02 -7.80 -1.61
C HIS A 30 0.62 -8.27 -1.98
N SER A 31 0.11 -7.89 -3.15
CA SER A 31 -1.18 -8.35 -3.67
C SER A 31 -2.35 -8.07 -2.71
N LEU A 32 -3.01 -9.09 -2.15
CA LEU A 32 -4.02 -8.91 -1.11
C LEU A 32 -3.44 -8.39 0.22
N GLY A 33 -2.18 -8.69 0.53
CA GLY A 33 -1.46 -8.05 1.63
C GLY A 33 -1.24 -6.56 1.37
N GLY A 34 -0.94 -6.18 0.12
CA GLY A 34 -0.85 -4.78 -0.28
C GLY A 34 -2.20 -4.06 -0.18
N LEU A 35 -3.29 -4.76 -0.55
CA LEU A 35 -4.66 -4.27 -0.34
C LEU A 35 -4.95 -4.03 1.14
N LEU A 36 -4.53 -4.93 2.03
CA LEU A 36 -4.65 -4.74 3.48
C LEU A 36 -3.85 -3.54 3.97
N ALA A 37 -2.63 -3.32 3.45
CA ALA A 37 -1.82 -2.17 3.82
C ALA A 37 -2.49 -0.84 3.46
N VAL A 38 -3.07 -0.75 2.26
CA VAL A 38 -3.84 0.42 1.82
C VAL A 38 -5.14 0.58 2.63
N HIS A 39 -5.82 -0.53 2.94
CA HIS A 39 -7.01 -0.51 3.78
C HIS A 39 -6.71 0.00 5.20
N ALA A 40 -5.59 -0.43 5.80
CA ALA A 40 -5.14 0.02 7.10
C ALA A 40 -4.87 1.54 7.11
N LEU A 41 -4.20 2.04 6.07
CA LEU A 41 -3.94 3.48 5.90
C LEU A 41 -5.24 4.31 5.95
N ALA A 42 -6.29 3.88 5.26
CA ALA A 42 -7.56 4.62 5.20
C ALA A 42 -8.44 4.46 6.45
N THR A 43 -8.42 3.30 7.11
CA THR A 43 -9.38 2.98 8.19
C THR A 43 -8.80 3.08 9.60
N ARG A 44 -7.47 3.01 9.73
CA ARG A 44 -6.74 3.10 10.99
C ARG A 44 -5.55 4.06 10.85
N PRO A 45 -5.78 5.33 10.46
CA PRO A 45 -4.69 6.29 10.29
C PRO A 45 -3.91 6.44 11.61
N GLY A 46 -2.59 6.28 11.54
CA GLY A 46 -1.70 6.30 12.71
C GLY A 46 -1.37 4.94 13.33
N LEU A 47 -2.02 3.84 12.91
CA LEU A 47 -1.66 2.49 13.37
C LEU A 47 -0.23 2.08 12.95
N PHE A 48 0.21 2.57 11.79
CA PHE A 48 1.58 2.52 11.32
C PHE A 48 2.02 3.90 10.86
N THR A 49 3.31 4.19 10.96
CA THR A 49 3.89 5.44 10.44
C THR A 49 4.31 5.32 8.98
N ARG A 50 4.41 4.09 8.46
CA ARG A 50 4.89 3.78 7.12
C ARG A 50 4.10 2.62 6.51
N TYR A 51 3.75 2.75 5.24
CA TYR A 51 3.02 1.74 4.48
C TYR A 51 3.79 1.42 3.20
N ALA A 52 4.05 0.14 2.95
CA ALA A 52 4.68 -0.32 1.73
C ALA A 52 3.78 -1.36 1.06
N ALA A 53 3.22 -1.02 -0.11
CA ALA A 53 2.31 -1.89 -0.84
C ALA A 53 2.89 -2.23 -2.22
N ALA A 54 3.10 -3.53 -2.44
CA ALA A 54 3.56 -4.08 -3.71
C ALA A 54 2.38 -4.69 -4.47
N SER A 55 2.12 -4.22 -5.68
CA SER A 55 1.03 -4.66 -6.55
C SER A 55 -0.31 -4.81 -5.79
N PRO A 56 -0.74 -3.80 -5.01
CA PRO A 56 -1.92 -3.95 -4.18
C PRO A 56 -3.14 -4.21 -5.06
N SER A 57 -3.92 -5.25 -4.71
CA SER A 57 -5.07 -5.69 -5.51
C SER A 57 -6.29 -4.76 -5.39
N LEU A 58 -6.11 -3.48 -5.75
CA LEU A 58 -7.11 -2.40 -5.67
C LEU A 58 -8.29 -2.60 -6.61
N TRP A 59 -8.28 -3.63 -7.45
CA TRP A 59 -9.41 -4.06 -8.27
C TRP A 59 -10.37 -5.00 -7.52
N TRP A 60 -9.93 -5.58 -6.40
CA TRP A 60 -10.74 -6.52 -5.64
C TRP A 60 -12.01 -5.85 -5.09
N ASN A 61 -13.11 -6.61 -5.07
CA ASN A 61 -14.43 -6.14 -4.64
C ASN A 61 -14.84 -4.81 -5.32
N ASP A 62 -14.75 -4.81 -6.64
CA ASP A 62 -15.04 -3.66 -7.52
C ASP A 62 -14.27 -2.38 -7.16
N GLY A 63 -13.10 -2.50 -6.53
CA GLY A 63 -12.27 -1.38 -6.12
C GLY A 63 -12.76 -0.61 -4.89
N LEU A 64 -13.47 -1.29 -3.99
CA LEU A 64 -13.94 -0.72 -2.73
C LEU A 64 -12.83 -0.06 -1.90
N THR A 65 -11.63 -0.65 -1.83
CA THR A 65 -10.54 -0.09 -1.03
C THR A 65 -10.05 1.26 -1.57
N LEU A 66 -9.98 1.41 -2.90
CA LEU A 66 -9.57 2.68 -3.50
C LEU A 66 -10.59 3.79 -3.22
N ARG A 67 -11.89 3.50 -3.40
CA ARG A 67 -12.96 4.42 -3.01
C ARG A 67 -12.97 4.74 -1.51
N SER A 68 -12.58 3.79 -0.67
CA SER A 68 -12.47 4.01 0.78
C SER A 68 -11.34 5.00 1.11
N VAL A 69 -10.24 4.98 0.35
CA VAL A 69 -9.16 5.97 0.48
C VAL A 69 -9.65 7.34 0.02
N GLU A 70 -10.31 7.45 -1.13
CA GLU A 70 -10.92 8.72 -1.59
C GLU A 70 -11.83 9.32 -0.51
N HIS A 71 -12.78 8.52 -0.01
CA HIS A 71 -13.71 8.98 1.01
C HIS A 71 -13.00 9.41 2.31
N TRP A 72 -11.95 8.70 2.73
CA TRP A 72 -11.13 9.09 3.88
C TRP A 72 -10.44 10.44 3.65
N ILE A 73 -9.88 10.65 2.46
CA ILE A 73 -9.24 11.93 2.08
C ILE A 73 -10.26 13.07 2.11
N GLU A 74 -11.44 12.87 1.54
CA GLU A 74 -12.50 13.89 1.47
C GLU A 74 -13.09 14.26 2.83
N THR A 75 -13.27 13.28 3.72
CA THR A 75 -14.06 13.47 4.96
C THR A 75 -13.24 13.54 6.24
N LYS A 76 -12.02 13.00 6.23
CA LYS A 76 -11.23 12.74 7.46
C LYS A 76 -9.76 13.08 7.37
N ALA A 77 -9.24 13.57 6.24
CA ALA A 77 -7.91 14.16 6.18
C ALA A 77 -7.91 15.53 6.89
N ALA A 78 -8.11 15.53 8.21
CA ALA A 78 -7.94 16.71 9.03
C ALA A 78 -6.46 17.12 9.02
N PRO A 79 -6.13 18.43 9.10
CA PRO A 79 -4.76 18.94 9.13
C PRO A 79 -3.87 18.36 10.26
N SER A 80 -4.49 17.73 11.27
CA SER A 80 -3.85 17.10 12.42
C SER A 80 -3.44 15.64 12.21
N ALA A 81 -3.75 15.03 11.05
CA ALA A 81 -3.30 13.68 10.76
C ALA A 81 -1.75 13.60 10.78
N PRO A 82 -1.16 12.57 11.41
CA PRO A 82 0.29 12.42 11.47
C PRO A 82 0.86 12.25 10.06
N LYS A 83 2.10 12.73 9.86
CA LYS A 83 2.83 12.50 8.61
C LYS A 83 3.01 10.99 8.41
N VAL A 84 2.77 10.49 7.20
CA VAL A 84 2.94 9.07 6.85
C VAL A 84 3.83 8.93 5.62
N LEU A 85 4.64 7.87 5.58
CA LEU A 85 5.37 7.52 4.36
C LEU A 85 4.66 6.39 3.64
N VAL A 86 4.46 6.53 2.34
CA VAL A 86 3.78 5.52 1.52
C VAL A 86 4.67 5.14 0.34
N GLN A 87 5.09 3.88 0.30
CA GLN A 87 5.77 3.28 -0.83
C GLN A 87 4.81 2.41 -1.63
N LEU A 88 4.70 2.68 -2.93
CA LEU A 88 3.84 1.92 -3.85
C LEU A 88 4.70 1.36 -4.99
N ARG A 89 4.58 0.05 -5.24
CA ARG A 89 5.26 -0.62 -6.35
C ARG A 89 4.25 -1.37 -7.21
N ALA A 90 4.44 -1.36 -8.52
CA ALA A 90 3.73 -2.21 -9.47
C ALA A 90 4.72 -2.72 -10.52
N GLY A 91 4.51 -3.91 -11.06
CA GLY A 91 5.32 -4.46 -12.14
C GLY A 91 4.86 -3.92 -13.48
N GLU A 92 5.78 -3.55 -14.36
CA GLU A 92 5.43 -3.08 -15.71
C GLU A 92 4.59 -4.12 -16.48
N LYS A 93 4.91 -5.42 -16.33
CA LYS A 93 4.20 -6.53 -16.99
C LYS A 93 2.87 -6.90 -16.31
N GLU A 94 2.41 -6.10 -15.35
CA GLU A 94 1.04 -6.18 -14.84
C GLU A 94 0.03 -5.40 -15.72
N ARG A 95 0.55 -4.61 -16.67
CA ARG A 95 -0.22 -4.01 -17.75
C ARG A 95 -0.66 -5.06 -18.78
N PRO A 96 -1.82 -4.91 -19.43
CA PRO A 96 -2.26 -5.84 -20.46
C PRO A 96 -1.25 -5.92 -21.60
N ASP A 97 -0.88 -7.15 -21.98
CA ASP A 97 -0.04 -7.42 -23.15
C ASP A 97 -0.92 -7.95 -24.28
N ALA A 98 -0.98 -7.22 -25.39
CA ALA A 98 -1.78 -7.57 -26.56
C ALA A 98 -1.25 -8.83 -27.29
N SER A 99 0.00 -9.23 -27.03
CA SER A 99 0.60 -10.45 -27.57
C SER A 99 0.32 -11.69 -26.72
N ALA A 100 -0.25 -11.52 -25.52
CA ALA A 100 -0.61 -12.62 -24.64
C ALA A 100 -1.96 -13.28 -25.02
N ASP A 101 -2.28 -14.39 -24.37
CA ASP A 101 -3.58 -15.04 -24.46
C ASP A 101 -4.74 -14.02 -24.26
N PRO A 102 -5.75 -13.97 -25.15
CA PRO A 102 -6.81 -12.96 -25.09
C PRO A 102 -7.60 -12.95 -23.78
N GLN A 103 -7.83 -14.11 -23.16
CA GLN A 103 -8.56 -14.17 -21.88
C GLN A 103 -7.70 -13.59 -20.75
N ARG A 104 -6.40 -13.89 -20.75
CA ARG A 104 -5.45 -13.28 -19.81
C ARG A 104 -5.38 -11.76 -20.00
N ALA A 105 -5.25 -11.29 -21.24
CA ALA A 105 -5.20 -9.86 -21.55
C ALA A 105 -6.48 -9.14 -21.09
N ALA A 106 -7.66 -9.72 -21.35
CA ALA A 106 -8.94 -9.17 -20.91
C ALA A 106 -9.04 -9.08 -19.37
N ARG A 107 -8.60 -10.12 -18.63
CA ARG A 107 -8.56 -10.07 -17.16
C ARG A 107 -7.62 -8.98 -16.63
N MET A 108 -6.46 -8.81 -17.24
CA MET A 108 -5.52 -7.76 -16.85
C MET A 108 -6.10 -6.37 -17.14
N ALA A 109 -6.74 -6.19 -18.29
CA ALA A 109 -7.41 -4.96 -18.68
C ALA A 109 -8.57 -4.61 -17.72
N GLN A 110 -9.32 -5.61 -17.25
CA GLN A 110 -10.36 -5.41 -16.24
C GLN A 110 -9.78 -5.00 -14.88
N ARG A 111 -8.66 -5.63 -14.47
CA ARG A 111 -8.01 -5.33 -13.19
C ARG A 111 -7.44 -3.91 -13.16
N ARG A 112 -6.86 -3.42 -14.27
CA ARG A 112 -6.22 -2.10 -14.33
C ARG A 112 -5.20 -1.90 -13.19
N MET A 113 -4.31 -2.88 -12.98
CA MET A 113 -3.43 -2.91 -11.80
C MET A 113 -2.61 -1.62 -11.69
N ASN A 114 -1.80 -1.33 -12.71
CA ASN A 114 -0.89 -0.18 -12.71
C ASN A 114 -1.67 1.13 -12.63
N GLU A 115 -2.76 1.27 -13.38
CA GLU A 115 -3.58 2.49 -13.37
C GLU A 115 -4.16 2.77 -11.98
N ARG A 116 -4.66 1.74 -11.28
CA ARG A 116 -5.22 1.91 -9.93
C ARG A 116 -4.15 2.24 -8.88
N VAL A 117 -2.95 1.68 -9.01
CA VAL A 117 -1.83 2.02 -8.10
C VAL A 117 -1.37 3.46 -8.35
N GLN A 118 -1.30 3.88 -9.62
CA GLN A 118 -0.99 5.24 -10.00
C GLN A 118 -2.08 6.23 -9.53
N GLU A 119 -3.36 5.87 -9.64
CA GLU A 119 -4.50 6.64 -9.15
C GLU A 119 -4.42 6.83 -7.63
N LEU A 120 -4.16 5.75 -6.88
CA LEU A 120 -3.91 5.82 -5.44
C LEU A 120 -2.75 6.76 -5.10
N ALA A 121 -1.64 6.68 -5.84
CA ALA A 121 -0.49 7.54 -5.62
C ALA A 121 -0.85 9.02 -5.82
N GLY A 122 -1.60 9.33 -6.88
CA GLY A 122 -2.10 10.68 -7.16
C GLY A 122 -3.01 11.20 -6.05
N LEU A 123 -4.00 10.41 -5.65
CA LEU A 123 -4.94 10.76 -4.57
C LEU A 123 -4.20 11.10 -3.26
N LEU A 124 -3.25 10.27 -2.86
CA LEU A 124 -2.47 10.47 -1.64
C LEU A 124 -1.55 11.70 -1.75
N ALA A 125 -0.94 11.94 -2.91
CA ALA A 125 -0.04 13.08 -3.12
C ALA A 125 -0.78 14.43 -3.11
N THR A 126 -2.05 14.47 -3.53
CA THR A 126 -2.88 15.67 -3.51
C THR A 126 -3.71 15.81 -2.24
N SER A 127 -3.63 14.85 -1.31
CA SER A 127 -4.42 14.84 -0.08
C SER A 127 -3.95 15.94 0.89
N PRO A 128 -4.86 16.53 1.69
CA PRO A 128 -4.49 17.32 2.86
C PRO A 128 -3.73 16.49 3.92
N ALA A 129 -3.85 15.16 3.87
CA ALA A 129 -3.05 14.27 4.69
C ALA A 129 -1.57 14.47 4.35
N LYS A 130 -0.72 14.55 5.38
CA LYS A 130 0.73 14.73 5.22
C LYS A 130 1.39 13.41 4.74
N ALA A 131 0.98 12.88 3.60
CA ALA A 131 1.54 11.67 3.03
C ALA A 131 2.71 12.01 2.11
N GLU A 132 3.89 11.44 2.39
CA GLU A 132 5.01 11.43 1.45
C GLU A 132 4.93 10.14 0.64
N VAL A 133 4.62 10.26 -0.65
CA VAL A 133 4.32 9.13 -1.53
C VAL A 133 5.49 8.89 -2.49
N ASP A 134 6.00 7.66 -2.51
CA ASP A 134 6.99 7.16 -3.46
C ASP A 134 6.38 6.02 -4.29
N TYR A 135 5.90 6.35 -5.49
CA TYR A 135 5.34 5.39 -6.45
C TYR A 135 6.35 5.08 -7.55
N ARG A 136 6.51 3.80 -7.89
CA ARG A 136 7.31 3.35 -9.04
C ARG A 136 6.71 2.13 -9.72
N GLU A 137 6.73 2.14 -11.05
CA GLU A 137 6.60 0.92 -11.85
C GLU A 137 7.99 0.30 -12.02
N LEU A 138 8.09 -1.00 -11.77
CA LEU A 138 9.33 -1.76 -11.83
C LEU A 138 9.47 -2.39 -13.22
N PRO A 139 10.45 -1.94 -14.04
CA PRO A 139 10.57 -2.37 -15.42
C PRO A 139 10.78 -3.87 -15.58
N GLY A 140 10.09 -4.47 -16.54
CA GLY A 140 10.22 -5.89 -16.89
C GLY A 140 9.71 -6.89 -15.86
N LEU A 141 9.22 -6.45 -14.70
CA LEU A 141 8.69 -7.31 -13.64
C LEU A 141 7.20 -7.57 -13.80
N ASP A 142 6.78 -8.78 -13.46
CA ASP A 142 5.38 -9.18 -13.35
C ASP A 142 4.91 -9.18 -11.88
N HIS A 143 3.68 -9.65 -11.65
CA HIS A 143 3.07 -9.67 -10.32
C HIS A 143 3.89 -10.43 -9.26
N GLY A 144 4.64 -11.47 -9.63
CA GLY A 144 5.49 -12.21 -8.70
C GLY A 144 6.88 -11.55 -8.58
N GLY A 145 7.42 -11.07 -9.69
CA GLY A 145 8.74 -10.45 -9.77
C GLY A 145 8.89 -9.21 -8.88
N VAL A 146 7.81 -8.48 -8.60
CA VAL A 146 7.84 -7.30 -7.74
C VAL A 146 8.13 -7.58 -6.26
N ILE A 147 7.92 -8.80 -5.75
CA ILE A 147 7.90 -9.08 -4.31
C ILE A 147 9.26 -8.78 -3.66
N ALA A 148 10.32 -9.37 -4.20
CA ALA A 148 11.67 -9.23 -3.65
C ALA A 148 12.20 -7.78 -3.67
N PRO A 149 12.16 -7.04 -4.80
CA PRO A 149 12.59 -5.65 -4.81
C PRO A 149 11.73 -4.76 -3.91
N ALA A 150 10.40 -4.91 -3.94
CA ALA A 150 9.53 -4.10 -3.09
C ALA A 150 9.75 -4.38 -1.59
N LEU A 151 9.97 -5.63 -1.18
CA LEU A 151 10.30 -5.96 0.21
C LEU A 151 11.65 -5.36 0.63
N THR A 152 12.66 -5.45 -0.24
CA THR A 152 13.99 -4.87 0.01
C THR A 152 13.89 -3.36 0.23
N GLU A 153 13.15 -2.68 -0.63
CA GLU A 153 12.91 -1.24 -0.51
C GLU A 153 12.03 -0.88 0.70
N ALA A 154 11.10 -1.76 1.10
CA ALA A 154 10.29 -1.58 2.31
C ALA A 154 11.13 -1.71 3.59
N VAL A 155 12.13 -2.58 3.62
CA VAL A 155 13.11 -2.66 4.72
C VAL A 155 13.92 -1.37 4.81
N ALA A 156 14.38 -0.84 3.67
CA ALA A 156 15.06 0.46 3.64
C ALA A 156 14.15 1.61 4.12
N LEU A 157 12.87 1.60 3.73
CA LEU A 157 11.86 2.55 4.22
C LEU A 157 11.70 2.47 5.75
N ALA A 158 11.70 1.27 6.31
CA ALA A 158 11.58 1.03 7.76
C ALA A 158 12.78 1.55 8.56
N GLN A 159 13.96 1.63 7.93
CA GLN A 159 15.18 2.12 8.56
C GLN A 159 15.32 3.65 8.55
N ARG A 160 14.58 4.36 7.68
CA ARG A 160 14.60 5.83 7.65
C ARG A 160 14.24 6.41 9.03
N PRO A 161 14.86 7.54 9.45
CA PRO A 161 14.55 8.21 10.71
C PRO A 161 13.06 8.52 10.89
N ALA A 162 12.61 8.63 12.14
CA ALA A 162 11.28 9.16 12.45
C ALA A 162 11.10 10.58 11.88
N MET A 163 9.87 10.91 11.50
CA MET A 163 9.51 12.20 10.89
C MET A 163 9.18 13.26 11.92
#